data_AF-A0A954FL56-F1
#
_entry.id   AF-A0A954FL56-F1
#
_cell.length_a   1.000
_cell.length_b   1.000
_cell.length_c   1.000
_cell.angle_alpha   90.00
_cell.angle_beta   90.00
_cell.angle_gamma   90.00
#
_symmetry.space_group_name_H-M   'P 1'
#
loop_
_entity.id
_entity.type
_entity.pdbx_description
1 polymer ?
#
loop_
_entity_poly.entity_id
_entity_poly.type
_entity_poly.pdbx_seq_one_letter_code
_entity_poly.pdbx_strand_id
1 'polypeptide(L)'
;MMDMSVVIEEENLSERAVNQVVKVTGSLVMQEHRGRLPGHFEVIAVKKYGYKPRSKRYQIRKAKQYGTTAPLVRTGSLRAAILANAKVVATANRAELRSKGSKTSQLMSQFRNELESFTAEEEKQNAESFRDKFVVLASDPSLRRKRRQRV
;
A
#
# COMPACT_ATOMS: atom_id res chain seq x y z
N MET A 1 21.63 -21.11 15.37
CA MET A 1 20.35 -20.42 15.12
C MET A 1 19.83 -19.98 16.46
N MET A 2 19.79 -18.67 16.73
CA MET A 2 19.26 -18.14 18.00
C MET A 2 17.74 -18.04 17.86
N ASP A 3 17.02 -18.85 18.64
CA ASP A 3 15.58 -18.69 18.82
C ASP A 3 15.32 -17.36 19.53
N MET A 4 14.91 -16.33 18.77
CA MET A 4 14.32 -15.11 19.32
C MET A 4 12.87 -15.39 19.71
N SER A 5 12.67 -16.16 20.78
CA SER A 5 11.39 -16.17 21.48
C SER A 5 11.24 -14.82 22.20
N VAL A 6 10.67 -13.84 21.50
CA VAL A 6 10.25 -12.57 22.11
C VAL A 6 9.12 -12.89 23.08
N VAL A 7 9.47 -13.06 24.36
CA VAL A 7 8.51 -13.14 25.46
C VAL A 7 7.89 -11.75 25.58
N ILE A 8 6.72 -11.56 24.98
CA ILE A 8 5.91 -10.36 25.20
C ILE A 8 5.36 -10.53 26.61
N GLU A 9 6.01 -9.93 27.60
CA GLU A 9 5.47 -9.86 28.95
C GLU A 9 4.06 -9.25 28.88
N GLU A 10 3.07 -10.02 29.30
CA GLU A 10 1.64 -9.68 29.28
C GLU A 10 1.28 -8.51 30.22
N GLU A 11 2.24 -7.67 30.61
CA GLU A 11 1.99 -6.40 31.30
C GLU A 11 1.33 -5.37 30.36
N ASN A 12 0.07 -5.68 30.04
CA ASN A 12 -1.01 -4.78 29.65
C ASN A 12 -0.59 -3.66 28.70
N LEU A 13 -0.18 -4.03 27.48
CA LEU A 13 -0.29 -3.15 26.32
C LEU A 13 -1.75 -2.69 26.23
N SER A 14 -2.02 -1.47 26.67
CA SER A 14 -3.37 -0.91 26.60
C SER A 14 -3.88 -0.97 25.16
N GLU A 15 -5.19 -1.15 24.96
CA GLU A 15 -5.83 -1.16 23.64
C GLU A 15 -5.37 0.03 22.76
N ARG A 16 -5.19 1.20 23.37
CA ARG A 16 -4.71 2.40 22.68
C ARG A 16 -3.24 2.30 22.23
N ALA A 17 -2.38 1.64 23.00
CA ALA A 17 -0.99 1.38 22.63
C ALA A 17 -0.93 0.37 21.47
N VAL A 18 -1.73 -0.70 21.53
CA VAL A 18 -1.89 -1.65 20.41
C VAL A 18 -2.36 -0.91 19.16
N ASN A 19 -3.40 -0.08 19.26
CA ASN A 19 -3.91 0.71 18.14
C ASN A 19 -2.86 1.65 17.54
N GLN A 20 -1.98 2.24 18.37
CA GLN A 20 -0.89 3.07 17.90
C GLN A 20 0.17 2.25 17.15
N VAL A 21 0.57 1.11 17.69
CA VAL A 21 1.52 0.19 17.04
C VAL A 21 0.97 -0.32 15.72
N VAL A 22 -0.30 -0.78 15.70
CA VAL A 22 -0.98 -1.23 14.47
C VAL A 22 -1.00 -0.13 13.42
N LYS A 23 -1.35 1.11 13.80
CA LYS A 23 -1.37 2.26 12.90
C LYS A 23 0.01 2.55 12.29
N VAL A 24 1.06 2.55 13.11
CA VAL A 24 2.44 2.79 12.65
C VAL A 24 2.89 1.66 11.74
N THR A 25 2.68 0.42 12.16
CA THR A 25 3.03 -0.79 11.39
C THR A 25 2.34 -0.78 10.02
N GLY A 26 1.02 -0.59 10.00
CA GLY A 26 0.25 -0.51 8.76
C GLY A 26 0.69 0.64 7.86
N SER A 27 1.07 1.79 8.43
CA SER A 27 1.64 2.89 7.65
C SER A 27 2.96 2.52 7.00
N LEU A 28 3.84 1.79 7.69
CA LEU A 28 5.15 1.40 7.14
C LEU A 28 4.99 0.39 6.00
N VAL A 29 4.16 -0.64 6.20
CA VAL A 29 3.87 -1.63 5.15
C VAL A 29 3.25 -0.96 3.92
N MET A 30 2.32 -0.01 4.11
CA MET A 30 1.73 0.71 2.98
C MET A 30 2.68 1.70 2.31
N GLN A 31 3.70 2.21 3.01
CA GLN A 31 4.76 3.00 2.38
C GLN A 31 5.63 2.13 1.46
N GLU A 32 5.93 0.90 1.84
CA GLU A 32 6.62 -0.06 0.96
C GLU A 32 5.77 -0.40 -0.25
N HIS A 33 4.48 -0.65 -0.04
CA HIS A 33 3.54 -0.90 -1.14
C HIS A 33 3.43 0.31 -2.08
N ARG A 34 3.42 1.55 -1.55
CA ARG A 34 3.48 2.78 -2.37
C ARG A 34 4.72 2.79 -3.28
N GLY A 35 5.85 2.24 -2.85
CA GLY A 35 7.05 2.09 -3.68
C GLY A 35 6.84 1.20 -4.91
N ARG A 36 5.88 0.29 -4.88
CA ARG A 36 5.52 -0.60 -6.00
C ARG A 36 4.54 0.05 -6.98
N LEU A 37 3.88 1.15 -6.60
CA LEU A 37 2.88 1.86 -7.40
C LEU A 37 3.35 2.22 -8.83
N PRO A 38 4.61 2.64 -9.08
CA PRO A 38 5.10 2.87 -10.44
C PRO A 38 4.96 1.65 -11.36
N GLY A 39 5.14 0.43 -10.82
CA GLY A 39 5.07 -0.82 -11.56
C GLY A 39 3.69 -1.13 -12.13
N HIS A 40 2.61 -0.59 -11.55
CA HIS A 40 1.24 -0.77 -12.05
C HIS A 40 0.98 -0.06 -13.38
N PHE A 41 1.88 0.85 -13.78
CA PHE A 41 1.82 1.59 -15.05
C PHE A 41 2.74 1.02 -16.13
N GLU A 42 3.42 -0.09 -15.87
CA GLU A 42 4.32 -0.73 -16.82
C GLU A 42 3.57 -1.68 -17.74
N VAL A 43 4.11 -1.94 -18.94
CA VAL A 43 3.50 -2.87 -19.92
C VAL A 43 3.30 -4.26 -19.32
N ILE A 44 4.23 -4.71 -18.46
CA ILE A 44 4.18 -6.01 -17.79
C ILE A 44 3.16 -6.06 -16.64
N ALA A 45 2.58 -4.94 -16.22
CA ALA A 45 1.68 -4.88 -15.07
C ALA A 45 0.45 -5.77 -15.23
N VAL A 46 -0.03 -5.95 -16.46
CA VAL A 46 -1.16 -6.86 -16.73
C VAL A 46 -0.85 -8.29 -16.30
N LYS A 47 0.37 -8.77 -16.57
CA LYS A 47 0.81 -10.10 -16.16
C LYS A 47 1.15 -10.13 -14.67
N LYS A 48 1.86 -9.11 -14.19
CA LYS A 48 2.38 -9.04 -12.81
C LYS A 48 1.28 -8.92 -11.76
N TYR A 49 0.27 -8.09 -12.02
CA TYR A 49 -0.81 -7.77 -11.07
C TYR A 49 -2.17 -8.38 -11.47
N GLY A 50 -2.20 -9.24 -12.49
CA GLY A 50 -3.42 -9.95 -12.87
C GLY A 50 -4.54 -9.06 -13.44
N TYR A 51 -4.20 -7.94 -14.08
CA TYR A 51 -5.23 -7.04 -14.61
C TYR A 51 -6.05 -7.69 -15.71
N LYS A 52 -7.32 -7.31 -15.80
CA LYS A 52 -8.18 -7.75 -16.90
C LYS A 52 -7.62 -7.22 -18.22
N PRO A 53 -7.27 -8.10 -19.19
CA PRO A 53 -6.70 -7.67 -20.46
C PRO A 53 -7.70 -6.79 -21.22
N ARG A 54 -7.19 -5.70 -21.81
CA ARG A 54 -7.97 -4.83 -22.69
C ARG A 54 -8.02 -5.43 -24.10
N SER A 55 -9.10 -5.15 -24.83
CA SER A 55 -9.28 -5.69 -26.19
C SER A 55 -8.13 -5.27 -27.13
N LYS A 56 -7.73 -6.17 -28.03
CA LYS A 56 -6.65 -5.92 -29.00
C LYS A 56 -6.90 -4.65 -29.82
N ARG A 57 -8.13 -4.45 -30.29
CA ARG A 57 -8.56 -3.25 -31.03
C ARG A 57 -8.33 -1.97 -30.21
N TYR A 58 -8.64 -1.99 -28.91
CA TYR A 58 -8.39 -0.85 -28.03
C TYR A 58 -6.89 -0.56 -27.91
N GLN A 59 -6.06 -1.59 -27.70
CA GLN A 59 -4.61 -1.41 -27.55
C GLN A 59 -3.97 -0.88 -28.82
N ILE A 60 -4.33 -1.41 -30.00
CA ILE A 60 -3.85 -0.93 -31.30
C ILE A 60 -4.24 0.54 -31.49
N ARG A 61 -5.51 0.90 -31.27
CA ARG A 61 -5.99 2.27 -31.39
C ARG A 61 -5.24 3.21 -30.46
N LYS A 62 -5.05 2.79 -29.21
CA LYS A 62 -4.36 3.57 -28.18
C LYS A 62 -2.87 3.75 -28.52
N ALA A 63 -2.20 2.71 -29.00
CA ALA A 63 -0.81 2.79 -29.45
C ALA A 63 -0.66 3.76 -30.64
N LYS A 64 -1.59 3.69 -31.62
CA LYS A 64 -1.61 4.62 -32.76
C LYS A 64 -1.84 6.08 -32.33
N GLN A 65 -2.74 6.30 -31.37
CA GLN A 65 -3.15 7.65 -30.95
C GLN A 65 -2.20 8.30 -29.92
N TYR A 66 -1.61 7.49 -29.03
CA TYR A 66 -0.88 7.98 -27.86
C TYR A 66 0.53 7.39 -27.71
N GLY A 67 0.97 6.55 -28.66
CA GLY A 67 2.32 5.97 -28.64
C GLY A 67 2.58 4.97 -27.51
N THR A 68 1.55 4.48 -26.82
CA THR A 68 1.73 3.59 -25.67
C THR A 68 0.68 2.47 -25.58
N THR A 69 1.13 1.30 -25.16
CA THR A 69 0.30 0.13 -24.82
C THR A 69 0.17 -0.06 -23.31
N ALA A 70 0.91 0.70 -22.50
CA ALA A 70 0.98 0.52 -21.06
C ALA A 70 -0.40 0.62 -20.40
N PRO A 71 -0.77 -0.28 -19.47
CA PRO A 71 -2.04 -0.22 -18.76
C PRO A 71 -2.15 1.08 -17.95
N LEU A 72 -3.37 1.57 -17.76
CA LEU A 72 -3.67 2.78 -16.96
C LEU A 72 -3.01 4.10 -17.43
N VAL A 73 -2.24 4.08 -18.53
CA VAL A 73 -1.55 5.25 -19.09
C VAL A 73 -2.13 5.58 -20.46
N ARG A 74 -2.80 6.73 -20.64
CA ARG A 74 -3.13 7.26 -21.98
C ARG A 74 -2.10 8.30 -22.42
N THR A 75 -2.12 9.45 -21.76
CA THR A 75 -1.19 10.58 -21.99
C THR A 75 -0.09 10.66 -20.93
N GLY A 76 -0.15 9.84 -19.88
CA GLY A 76 0.74 9.92 -18.72
C GLY A 76 0.27 10.87 -17.61
N SER A 77 -0.68 11.77 -17.89
CA SER A 77 -1.20 12.73 -16.89
C SER A 77 -1.80 12.04 -15.67
N LEU A 78 -2.58 10.97 -15.88
CA LEU A 78 -3.17 10.19 -14.79
C LEU A 78 -2.09 9.52 -13.92
N ARG A 79 -1.07 8.91 -14.56
CA ARG A 79 0.08 8.30 -13.87
C ARG A 79 0.81 9.35 -13.03
N ALA A 80 1.16 10.48 -13.62
CA ALA A 80 1.83 11.57 -12.92
C ALA A 80 1.00 12.06 -11.71
N ALA A 81 -0.30 12.27 -11.90
CA ALA A 81 -1.20 12.68 -10.82
C ALA A 81 -1.29 11.64 -9.71
N ILE A 82 -1.39 10.35 -10.03
CA ILE A 82 -1.47 9.27 -9.04
C ILE A 82 -0.17 9.17 -8.25
N LEU A 83 0.98 9.15 -8.91
CA LEU A 83 2.28 9.05 -8.25
C LEU A 83 2.55 10.25 -7.33
N ALA A 84 2.17 11.46 -7.77
CA ALA A 84 2.30 12.67 -6.97
C ALA A 84 1.34 12.71 -5.77
N ASN A 85 0.09 12.26 -5.95
CA ASN A 85 -0.97 12.40 -4.94
C ASN A 85 -1.18 11.14 -4.08
N ALA A 86 -0.44 10.06 -4.30
CA ALA A 86 -0.54 8.84 -3.52
C ALA A 86 -0.18 9.11 -2.05
N LYS A 87 -1.15 8.90 -1.15
CA LYS A 87 -1.01 9.11 0.29
C LYS A 87 -1.37 7.83 1.03
N VAL A 88 -0.51 7.44 1.96
CA VAL A 88 -0.78 6.34 2.88
C VAL A 88 -1.68 6.85 3.99
N VAL A 89 -2.79 6.15 4.23
CA VAL A 89 -3.69 6.41 5.36
C VAL A 89 -3.80 5.13 6.16
N ALA A 90 -3.35 5.18 7.42
CA ALA A 90 -3.45 4.07 8.34
C ALA A 90 -4.31 4.45 9.56
N THR A 91 -5.19 3.53 9.95
CA THR A 91 -5.96 3.55 11.18
C THR A 91 -5.66 2.29 11.98
N ALA A 92 -6.26 2.15 13.16
CA ALA A 92 -6.13 0.94 13.96
C ALA A 92 -6.70 -0.32 13.26
N ASN A 93 -7.64 -0.14 12.33
CA ASN A 93 -8.40 -1.26 11.74
C ASN A 93 -8.06 -1.50 10.27
N ARG A 94 -7.43 -0.55 9.59
CA ARG A 94 -7.06 -0.67 8.17
C ARG A 94 -5.91 0.24 7.81
N ALA A 95 -5.14 -0.18 6.81
CA ALA A 95 -4.18 0.67 6.12
C ALA A 95 -4.50 0.64 4.63
N GLU A 96 -4.57 1.82 4.00
CA GLU A 96 -4.96 1.97 2.61
C GLU A 96 -4.08 3.00 1.89
N LEU A 97 -3.85 2.78 0.60
CA LEU A 97 -3.16 3.71 -0.27
C LEU A 97 -4.18 4.55 -1.05
N ARG A 98 -4.40 5.79 -0.63
CA ARG A 98 -5.30 6.69 -1.33
C ARG A 98 -4.58 7.39 -2.47
N SER A 99 -5.06 7.18 -3.70
CA SER A 99 -4.62 7.93 -4.87
C SER A 99 -5.74 8.78 -5.45
N LYS A 100 -5.38 9.93 -6.03
CA LYS A 100 -6.31 10.83 -6.71
C LYS A 100 -5.77 11.20 -8.08
N GLY A 101 -6.66 11.21 -9.07
CA GLY A 101 -6.39 11.78 -10.39
C GLY A 101 -6.33 13.31 -10.34
N SER A 102 -5.98 13.92 -11.48
CA SER A 102 -6.06 15.38 -11.64
C SER A 102 -7.47 15.81 -12.04
N LYS A 103 -7.74 17.13 -12.04
CA LYS A 103 -9.00 17.68 -12.57
C LYS A 103 -9.27 17.25 -14.02
N THR A 104 -8.22 17.14 -14.82
CA THR A 104 -8.27 16.79 -16.25
C THR A 104 -8.14 15.30 -16.53
N SER A 105 -7.76 14.50 -15.53
CA SER A 105 -7.54 13.07 -15.68
C SER A 105 -8.04 12.37 -14.41
N GLN A 106 -9.35 12.17 -14.38
CA GLN A 106 -10.03 11.54 -13.26
C GLN A 106 -9.73 10.03 -13.21
N LEU A 107 -9.59 9.52 -12.00
CA LEU A 107 -9.40 8.10 -11.76
C LEU A 107 -10.77 7.40 -11.80
N MET A 108 -11.01 6.62 -12.85
CA MET A 108 -12.23 5.82 -12.98
C MET A 108 -12.24 4.68 -11.94
N SER A 109 -13.43 4.28 -11.49
CA SER A 109 -13.60 3.21 -10.48
C SER A 109 -12.89 1.91 -10.86
N GLN A 110 -13.00 1.48 -12.12
CA GLN A 110 -12.30 0.28 -12.61
C GLN A 110 -10.77 0.38 -12.45
N PHE A 111 -10.18 1.54 -12.76
CA PHE A 111 -8.73 1.74 -12.64
C PHE A 111 -8.30 1.83 -11.18
N ARG A 112 -9.17 2.34 -10.31
CA ARG A 112 -8.94 2.31 -8.87
C ARG A 112 -8.85 0.87 -8.37
N ASN A 113 -9.82 0.02 -8.73
CA ASN A 113 -9.82 -1.39 -8.33
C ASN A 113 -8.59 -2.14 -8.83
N GLU A 114 -8.11 -1.83 -10.04
CA GLU A 114 -6.85 -2.40 -10.56
C GLU A 114 -5.61 -1.85 -9.81
N LEU A 115 -5.60 -0.60 -9.38
CA LEU A 115 -4.46 -0.06 -8.60
C LEU A 115 -4.44 -0.56 -7.16
N GLU A 116 -5.60 -0.79 -6.58
CA GLU A 116 -5.78 -1.21 -5.18
C GLU A 116 -5.83 -2.74 -5.04
N SER A 117 -5.87 -3.50 -6.14
CA SER A 117 -5.84 -4.97 -6.08
C SER A 117 -4.45 -5.46 -5.67
N PHE A 118 -4.42 -6.27 -4.63
CA PHE A 118 -3.24 -7.03 -4.25
C PHE A 118 -3.26 -8.40 -4.93
N THR A 119 -2.08 -8.86 -5.34
CA THR A 119 -1.90 -10.27 -5.67
C THR A 119 -1.85 -11.09 -4.38
N ALA A 120 -2.23 -12.38 -4.43
CA ALA A 120 -2.16 -13.25 -3.26
C ALA A 120 -0.74 -13.37 -2.68
N GLU A 121 0.29 -13.23 -3.52
CA GLU A 121 1.70 -13.19 -3.09
C GLU A 121 2.01 -11.89 -2.34
N GLU A 122 1.55 -10.75 -2.83
CA GLU A 122 1.72 -9.46 -2.13
C GLU A 122 0.96 -9.41 -0.81
N GLU A 123 -0.23 -10.02 -0.73
CA GLU A 123 -0.96 -10.13 0.53
C GLU A 123 -0.16 -10.91 1.57
N LYS A 124 0.45 -12.05 1.18
CA LYS A 124 1.31 -12.85 2.06
C LYS A 124 2.55 -12.06 2.51
N GLN A 125 3.28 -11.45 1.57
CA GLN A 125 4.46 -10.65 1.88
C GLN A 125 4.14 -9.46 2.80
N ASN A 126 2.99 -8.80 2.57
CA ASN A 126 2.56 -7.69 3.40
C ASN A 126 2.14 -8.16 4.80
N ALA A 127 1.50 -9.33 4.92
CA ALA A 127 1.13 -9.92 6.20
C ALA A 127 2.36 -10.35 7.03
N GLU A 128 3.37 -10.94 6.38
CA GLU A 128 4.66 -11.28 7.00
C GLU A 128 5.39 -10.01 7.46
N SER A 129 5.56 -9.04 6.56
CA SER A 129 6.16 -7.73 6.88
C SER A 129 5.42 -7.01 8.01
N PHE A 130 4.09 -7.12 8.06
CA PHE A 130 3.29 -6.58 9.15
C PHE A 130 3.59 -7.28 10.46
N ARG A 131 3.61 -8.61 10.50
CA ARG A 131 3.88 -9.40 11.71
C ARG A 131 5.25 -9.05 12.29
N ASP A 132 6.28 -9.05 11.45
CA ASP A 132 7.65 -8.83 11.90
C ASP A 132 7.82 -7.42 12.47
N LYS A 133 7.31 -6.40 11.77
CA LYS A 133 7.35 -5.03 12.24
C LYS A 133 6.50 -4.81 13.48
N PHE A 134 5.35 -5.47 13.57
CA PHE A 134 4.48 -5.35 14.74
C PHE A 134 5.19 -5.84 15.99
N VAL A 135 5.85 -7.01 15.94
CA VAL A 135 6.59 -7.57 17.09
C VAL A 135 7.72 -6.63 17.53
N VAL A 136 8.48 -6.09 16.58
CA VAL A 136 9.56 -5.13 16.85
C VAL A 136 9.01 -3.85 17.48
N LEU A 137 7.96 -3.26 16.92
CA LEU A 137 7.38 -2.00 17.39
C LEU A 137 6.60 -2.16 18.69
N ALA A 138 5.97 -3.31 18.94
CA ALA A 138 5.30 -3.61 20.21
C ALA A 138 6.30 -3.72 21.37
N SER A 139 7.52 -4.16 21.07
CA SER A 139 8.61 -4.28 22.04
C SER A 139 9.27 -2.93 22.34
N ASP A 140 9.09 -1.91 21.50
CA ASP A 140 9.71 -0.60 21.65
C ASP A 140 9.06 0.21 22.80
N PRO A 141 9.81 0.54 23.88
CA PRO A 141 9.31 1.34 24.98
C PRO A 141 8.96 2.79 24.58
N SER A 142 9.53 3.31 23.48
CA SER A 142 9.29 4.69 23.02
C SER A 142 7.85 4.91 22.52
N LEU A 143 7.23 3.86 22.01
CA LEU A 143 5.84 3.85 21.55
C LEU A 143 4.86 3.62 22.71
N ARG A 144 5.37 3.24 23.89
CA ARG A 144 4.58 3.18 25.12
C ARG A 144 4.33 4.61 25.60
N ARG A 145 3.09 4.92 25.95
CA ARG A 145 2.74 6.22 26.50
C ARG A 145 3.49 6.43 27.83
N LYS A 146 4.20 7.56 27.96
CA LYS A 146 4.71 8.02 29.24
C LYS A 146 3.54 8.23 30.21
N ARG A 147 3.43 7.40 31.25
CA ARG A 147 2.48 7.63 32.35
C ARG A 147 2.94 8.91 33.06
N ARG A 148 2.08 9.93 33.09
CA ARG A 148 2.29 11.09 33.98
C ARG A 148 1.96 10.60 35.39
N GLN A 149 2.98 10.43 36.23
CA GLN A 149 2.77 10.22 37.66
C GLN A 149 2.12 11.50 38.20
N ARG A 150 0.95 11.38 38.83
CA ARG A 150 0.41 12.46 39.67
C ARG A 150 1.28 12.47 40.92
N VAL A 151 2.07 13.53 41.08
CA VAL A 151 2.72 13.90 42.35
C VAL A 151 1.66 14.54 43.24
#